data_AF-A0A703XLG9-F1
#
_entry.id   AF-A0A703XLG9-F1
#
_cell.length_a   1.000
_cell.length_b   1.000
_cell.length_c   1.000
_cell.angle_alpha   90.00
_cell.angle_beta   90.00
_cell.angle_gamma   90.00
#
_symmetry.space_group_name_H-M   'P 1'
#
loop_
_entity.id
_entity.type
_entity.pdbx_description
1 polymer ?
#
loop_
_entity_poly.entity_id
_entity_poly.type
_entity_poly.pdbx_seq_one_letter_code
_entity_poly.pdbx_strand_id
1 'polypeptide(L)' 'EVGLAGEIRPVPSGQERISEAAKHGFRRAIVPAANVPKKPPEGMLVFGVKKLADALSVFDDL' A
#
# COMPACT_ATOMS: atom_id res chain seq x y z
N GLU A 1 6.30 -6.69 -3.20
CA GLU A 1 7.51 -7.09 -3.94
C GLU A 1 7.57 -6.30 -5.25
N VAL A 2 8.75 -6.04 -5.77
CA VAL A 2 8.94 -5.34 -7.05
C VAL A 2 9.60 -6.31 -8.04
N GLY A 3 8.97 -6.53 -9.20
CA GLY A 3 9.58 -7.28 -10.30
C GLY A 3 10.56 -6.42 -11.09
N LEU A 4 11.41 -7.06 -11.92
CA LEU A 4 12.42 -6.35 -12.70
C LEU A 4 11.83 -5.38 -13.73
N ALA A 5 10.59 -5.63 -14.20
CA ALA A 5 9.87 -4.72 -15.09
C ALA A 5 9.13 -3.61 -14.32
N GLY A 6 9.33 -3.52 -13.00
CA GLY A 6 8.75 -2.51 -12.13
C GLY A 6 7.32 -2.81 -11.72
N GLU A 7 6.78 -4.00 -11.96
CA GLU A 7 5.47 -4.40 -11.47
C GLU A 7 5.47 -4.62 -9.95
N ILE A 8 4.39 -4.22 -9.29
CA ILE A 8 4.19 -4.41 -7.86
C ILE A 8 3.30 -5.63 -7.65
N ARG A 9 3.87 -6.66 -7.01
CA ARG A 9 3.18 -7.93 -6.77
C ARG A 9 2.64 -8.01 -5.34
N PRO A 10 1.48 -8.66 -5.14
CA PRO A 10 0.92 -8.85 -3.82
C PRO A 10 1.86 -9.65 -2.93
N VAL A 11 1.80 -9.36 -1.65
CA VAL A 11 2.52 -10.12 -0.62
C VAL A 11 1.52 -10.85 0.27
N PRO A 12 1.92 -11.97 0.91
CA PRO A 12 1.09 -12.63 1.92
C PRO A 12 0.64 -11.63 3.00
N SER A 13 -0.46 -11.90 3.69
CA SER A 13 -0.90 -11.16 4.88
C SER A 13 -0.85 -9.61 4.80
N GLY A 14 -1.04 -9.02 3.61
CA GLY A 14 -0.86 -7.59 3.45
C GLY A 14 -1.92 -6.76 4.17
N GLN A 15 -3.15 -7.26 4.29
CA GLN A 15 -4.21 -6.55 5.01
C GLN A 15 -3.93 -6.52 6.53
N GLU A 16 -3.42 -7.61 7.08
CA GLU A 16 -2.98 -7.71 8.47
C GLU A 16 -1.84 -6.73 8.74
N ARG A 17 -0.85 -6.68 7.85
CA ARG A 17 0.27 -5.71 7.96
C ARG A 17 -0.21 -4.26 7.96
N ILE A 18 -1.16 -3.91 7.08
CA ILE A 18 -1.75 -2.56 7.03
C ILE A 18 -2.47 -2.24 8.34
N SER A 19 -3.22 -3.21 8.88
CA SER A 19 -3.96 -3.05 10.14
C SER A 19 -3.03 -2.85 11.33
N GLU A 20 -1.93 -3.60 11.41
CA GLU A 20 -0.92 -3.42 12.45
C GLU A 20 -0.21 -2.06 12.32
N ALA A 21 0.16 -1.64 11.10
CA ALA A 21 0.75 -0.33 10.89
C ALA A 21 -0.19 0.80 11.37
N ALA A 22 -1.50 0.69 11.14
CA ALA A 22 -2.46 1.68 11.63
C ALA A 22 -2.49 1.76 13.17
N LYS A 23 -2.42 0.62 13.88
CA LYS A 23 -2.33 0.58 15.35
C LYS A 23 -1.09 1.28 15.90
N HIS A 24 0.01 1.24 15.14
CA HIS A 24 1.25 1.94 15.48
C HIS A 24 1.27 3.42 15.08
N GLY A 25 0.15 3.98 14.60
CA GLY A 25 0.01 5.40 14.30
C GLY A 25 0.47 5.81 12.91
N PHE A 26 0.74 4.86 12.02
CA PHE A 26 0.96 5.19 10.60
C PHE A 26 -0.35 5.69 9.99
N ARG A 27 -0.29 6.80 9.25
CA ARG A 27 -1.47 7.46 8.64
C ARG A 27 -1.60 7.23 7.14
N ARG A 28 -0.56 6.71 6.49
CA ARG A 28 -0.49 6.53 5.03
C ARG A 28 0.21 5.21 4.74
N ALA A 29 -0.31 4.44 3.79
CA ALA A 29 0.29 3.19 3.34
C ALA A 29 0.22 3.09 1.81
N ILE A 30 1.36 2.88 1.16
CA ILE A 30 1.44 2.55 -0.27
C ILE A 30 1.61 1.04 -0.37
N VAL A 31 0.69 0.35 -1.04
CA VAL A 31 0.59 -1.11 -1.01
C VAL A 31 0.29 -1.68 -2.40
N PRO A 32 0.61 -2.96 -2.67
CA PRO A 32 0.14 -3.61 -3.90
C PRO A 32 -1.39 -3.49 -4.02
N ALA A 33 -1.90 -3.20 -5.22
CA ALA A 33 -3.34 -3.01 -5.44
C ALA A 33 -4.18 -4.21 -4.94
N ALA A 34 -3.67 -5.43 -5.06
CA ALA A 34 -4.34 -6.65 -4.59
C ALA A 34 -4.30 -6.84 -3.06
N ASN A 35 -3.48 -6.08 -2.32
CA ASN A 35 -3.45 -6.08 -0.87
C ASN A 35 -4.31 -4.96 -0.25
N VAL A 36 -4.91 -4.07 -1.05
CA VAL A 36 -5.77 -3.01 -0.53
C VAL A 36 -6.98 -3.63 0.17
N PRO A 37 -7.23 -3.31 1.45
CA PRO A 37 -8.38 -3.84 2.18
C PRO A 37 -9.67 -3.21 1.64
N LYS A 38 -10.76 -3.99 1.63
CA LYS A 38 -12.09 -3.46 1.27
C LYS A 38 -12.55 -2.34 2.22
N LYS A 39 -12.10 -2.41 3.47
CA LYS A 39 -12.34 -1.42 4.51
C LYS A 39 -10.98 -1.00 5.08
N PRO A 40 -10.44 0.15 4.68
CA PRO A 40 -9.20 0.68 5.26
C PRO A 40 -9.34 0.91 6.77
N PRO A 41 -8.25 0.76 7.55
CA PRO A 41 -8.25 1.17 8.95
C PRO A 41 -8.60 2.64 9.10
N GLU A 42 -9.32 2.98 10.17
CA GLU A 42 -9.71 4.36 10.46
C GLU A 42 -8.48 5.27 10.57
N GLY A 43 -8.56 6.46 9.95
CA GLY A 43 -7.46 7.43 9.96
C GLY A 43 -6.25 7.07 9.10
N MET A 44 -6.26 5.94 8.39
CA MET A 44 -5.20 5.56 7.44
C MET A 44 -5.65 5.71 5.98
N LEU A 45 -4.88 6.47 5.20
CA LEU A 45 -5.00 6.52 3.75
C LEU A 45 -4.21 5.37 3.12
N VAL A 46 -4.86 4.57 2.27
CA VAL A 46 -4.24 3.42 1.61
C VAL A 46 -4.22 3.62 0.10
N PHE A 47 -3.03 3.66 -0.48
CA PHE A 47 -2.78 3.85 -1.90
C PHE A 47 -2.42 2.51 -2.55
N GLY A 48 -3.28 2.01 -3.43
CA GLY A 48 -3.05 0.77 -4.16
C GLY A 48 -2.29 1.00 -5.47
N VAL A 49 -1.13 0.37 -5.63
CA VAL A 49 -0.27 0.55 -6.81
C VAL A 49 -0.06 -0.76 -7.57
N LYS A 50 0.14 -0.67 -8.89
CA LYS A 50 0.42 -1.81 -9.78
C LYS A 50 1.83 -1.78 -10.35
N LYS A 51 2.44 -0.59 -10.44
CA LYS A 51 3.82 -0.37 -10.88
C LYS A 51 4.57 0.55 -9.93
N LEU A 52 5.90 0.49 -9.98
CA LEU A 52 6.79 1.34 -9.20
C LEU A 52 6.56 2.82 -9.52
N ALA A 53 6.30 3.16 -10.79
CA ALA A 53 5.98 4.52 -11.19
C ALA A 53 4.74 5.07 -10.47
N ASP A 54 3.68 4.26 -10.32
CA ASP A 54 2.48 4.66 -9.57
C ASP A 54 2.83 5.02 -8.12
N ALA A 55 3.74 4.25 -7.49
CA ALA A 55 4.19 4.51 -6.12
C ALA A 55 4.97 5.82 -6.00
N LEU A 56 5.78 6.16 -7.02
CA LEU A 56 6.50 7.44 -7.08
C LEU A 56 5.53 8.61 -7.20
N SER A 57 4.53 8.50 -8.09
CA SER A 57 3.52 9.55 -8.28
C SER A 57 2.71 9.85 -7.02
N VAL A 58 2.50 8.87 -6.14
CA VAL A 58 1.85 9.15 -4.83
C VAL A 58 2.61 10.20 -4.03
N PHE A 59 3.95 10.22 -4.09
CA PHE A 59 4.75 11.20 -3.34
C PHE A 59 4.63 12.62 -3.88
N ASP A 60 4.35 12.79 -5.18
CA ASP A 60 4.15 14.11 -5.80
C ASP A 60 2.89 14.80 -5.26
N ASP A 61 1.93 14.02 -4.75
CA ASP A 61 0.65 14.48 -4.18
C ASP A 61 0.67 14.57 -2.64
N LEU A 62 1.82 14.32 -1.96
CA LEU A 62 1.96 14.33 -0.50
C LEU A 62 2.40 15.66 0.10
#